data_AF-A0A6B3CWS1-F1
#
_entry.id   AF-A0A6B3CWS1-F1
#
_cell.length_a   1.000
_cell.length_b   1.000
_cell.length_c   1.000
_cell.angle_alpha   90.00
_cell.angle_beta   90.00
_cell.angle_gamma   90.00
#
_symmetry.space_group_name_H-M   'P 1'
#
loop_
_entity.id
_entity.type
_entity.pdbx_description
1 polymer ?
#
loop_
_entity_poly.entity_id
_entity_poly.type
_entity_poly.pdbx_seq_one_letter_code
_entity_poly.pdbx_strand_id
1 'polypeptide(L)'
;LLTRVHRHTGELDAVAEGRALRGLLHEAPYPASYDDLLARHLDRHRTAYDRVTLDLAADPAERALPGSELLARPHSPALLERLFAAGRYHLLSASGLLPPRLTGLWTGDWNTAWSGAFTTNANLNLQTASAA
;
A
#
# COMPACT_ATOMS: atom_id res chain seq x y z
N LEU A 1 9.58 -1.79 1.27
CA LEU A 1 8.90 -1.03 0.21
C LEU A 1 8.50 -2.03 -0.87
N LEU A 2 7.29 -2.62 -0.86
CA LEU A 2 6.02 -1.95 -1.18
C LEU A 2 6.26 -0.92 -2.29
N THR A 3 5.81 -1.27 -3.49
CA THR A 3 5.89 -0.51 -4.75
C THR A 3 7.10 0.42 -4.84
N ARG A 4 8.23 -0.10 -5.32
CA ARG A 4 9.44 0.70 -5.54
C ARG A 4 9.22 1.60 -6.75
N VAL A 5 8.69 2.80 -6.50
CA VAL A 5 8.57 3.84 -7.53
C VAL A 5 9.96 4.40 -7.78
N HIS A 6 10.61 3.96 -8.86
CA HIS A 6 11.85 4.55 -9.34
C HIS A 6 11.53 5.85 -10.07
N ARG A 7 11.66 6.98 -9.36
CA ARG A 7 11.56 8.30 -9.98
C ARG A 7 12.85 8.56 -10.75
N HIS A 8 12.72 8.66 -12.07
CA HIS A 8 13.82 9.06 -12.95
C HIS A 8 13.90 10.59 -12.94
N THR A 9 15.06 11.13 -12.58
CA THR A 9 15.32 12.59 -12.51
C THR A 9 15.92 13.15 -13.80
N GLY A 10 16.08 12.31 -14.83
CA GLY A 10 16.58 12.66 -16.17
C GLY A 10 15.88 11.85 -17.26
N GLU A 11 16.47 11.79 -18.46
CA GLU A 11 16.00 10.94 -19.56
C GLU A 11 15.91 9.47 -19.11
N LEU A 12 14.73 8.88 -19.26
CA LEU A 12 14.45 7.49 -18.92
C LEU A 12 14.85 6.59 -20.10
N ASP A 13 15.85 5.73 -19.91
CA ASP A 13 16.10 4.62 -20.84
C ASP A 13 15.10 3.47 -20.57
N ALA A 14 13.93 3.58 -21.18
CA ALA A 14 12.87 2.59 -21.03
C ALA A 14 13.28 1.19 -21.53
N VAL A 15 14.25 1.11 -22.46
CA VAL A 15 14.72 -0.16 -23.03
C VAL A 15 15.61 -0.88 -22.02
N ALA A 16 16.54 -0.16 -21.40
CA ALA A 16 17.39 -0.71 -20.34
C ALA A 16 16.54 -1.17 -19.14
N GLU A 17 15.60 -0.34 -18.67
CA GLU A 17 14.69 -0.69 -17.57
C GLU A 17 13.82 -1.91 -17.91
N GLY A 18 13.27 -1.97 -19.13
CA GLY A 18 12.51 -3.13 -19.58
C GLY A 18 13.34 -4.41 -19.63
N ARG A 19 14.63 -4.32 -19.99
CA ARG A 19 15.55 -5.47 -19.94
C ARG A 19 15.84 -5.90 -18.51
N ALA A 20 16.06 -4.96 -17.60
CA ALA A 20 16.28 -5.24 -16.18
C ALA A 20 15.06 -5.93 -15.56
N LEU A 21 13.84 -5.46 -15.85
CA LEU A 21 12.60 -6.08 -15.39
C LEU A 21 12.43 -7.51 -15.93
N ARG A 22 12.70 -7.74 -17.22
CA ARG A 22 12.68 -9.10 -17.79
C ARG A 22 13.72 -10.01 -17.15
N GLY A 23 14.90 -9.49 -16.79
CA GLY A 23 15.94 -10.24 -16.08
C GLY A 23 15.53 -10.67 -14.66
N LEU A 24 14.46 -10.12 -14.09
CA LEU A 24 13.88 -10.61 -12.83
C LEU A 24 13.07 -11.89 -13.01
N LEU A 25 12.66 -12.20 -14.26
CA LEU A 25 12.04 -13.47 -14.61
C LEU A 25 13.20 -14.45 -14.88
N HIS A 26 13.34 -15.47 -14.04
CA HIS A 26 14.31 -16.53 -14.29
C HIS A 26 13.93 -17.29 -15.58
N GLU A 27 14.87 -18.04 -16.17
CA GLU A 27 14.51 -19.03 -17.23
C GLU A 27 13.60 -20.15 -16.71
N ALA A 28 13.36 -20.18 -15.40
CA ALA A 28 12.41 -21.04 -14.73
C ALA A 28 10.96 -20.76 -15.19
N PRO A 29 10.06 -21.75 -15.13
CA PRO A 29 8.64 -21.56 -15.43
C PRO A 29 8.05 -20.36 -14.68
N TYR A 30 7.10 -19.65 -15.30
CA TYR A 30 6.44 -18.47 -14.73
C TYR A 30 6.01 -18.62 -13.25
N PRO A 31 5.46 -19.77 -12.79
CA PRO A 31 5.12 -19.96 -11.38
C PRO A 31 6.33 -19.82 -10.43
N ALA A 32 7.49 -20.36 -10.78
CA ALA A 32 8.70 -20.27 -9.94
C ALA A 32 9.20 -18.82 -9.84
N SER A 33 9.21 -18.10 -10.96
CA SER A 33 9.54 -16.66 -10.96
C SER A 33 8.55 -15.84 -10.13
N TYR A 34 7.26 -16.18 -10.14
CA TYR A 34 6.25 -15.51 -9.30
C TYR A 34 6.51 -15.75 -7.80
N ASP A 35 6.70 -17.00 -7.39
CA ASP A 35 6.90 -17.36 -5.99
C ASP A 35 8.15 -16.68 -5.41
N ASP A 36 9.24 -16.61 -6.18
CA ASP A 36 10.46 -15.91 -5.79
C ASP A 36 10.24 -14.39 -5.60
N LEU A 37 9.54 -13.77 -6.55
CA LEU A 37 9.21 -12.34 -6.48
C LEU A 37 8.25 -12.04 -5.31
N LEU A 38 7.28 -12.92 -5.06
CA LEU A 38 6.37 -12.81 -3.94
C LEU A 38 7.12 -12.97 -2.62
N ALA A 39 7.99 -13.96 -2.47
CA ALA A 39 8.80 -14.16 -1.26
C ALA A 39 9.66 -12.91 -0.96
N ARG A 40 10.32 -12.35 -1.98
CA ARG A 40 11.10 -11.10 -1.87
C ARG A 40 10.25 -9.91 -1.43
N HIS A 41 8.99 -9.85 -1.85
CA HIS A 41 8.06 -8.80 -1.46
C HIS A 41 7.57 -8.99 -0.02
N LEU A 42 7.14 -10.22 0.33
CA LEU A 42 6.56 -10.56 1.62
C LEU A 42 7.50 -10.25 2.77
N ASP A 43 8.78 -10.64 2.66
CA ASP A 43 9.81 -10.35 3.66
C ASP A 43 9.85 -8.86 4.04
N ARG A 44 9.86 -7.97 3.04
CA ARG A 44 9.91 -6.52 3.23
C ARG A 44 8.59 -5.94 3.73
N HIS A 45 7.47 -6.45 3.24
CA HIS A 45 6.16 -5.92 3.61
C HIS A 45 5.76 -6.35 5.02
N ARG A 46 5.80 -7.66 5.30
CA ARG A 46 5.43 -8.25 6.59
C ARG A 46 6.26 -7.69 7.73
N THR A 47 7.56 -7.49 7.54
CA THR A 47 8.43 -6.89 8.55
C THR A 47 7.93 -5.54 9.08
N ALA A 48 7.28 -4.72 8.24
CA ALA A 48 6.67 -3.46 8.67
C ALA A 48 5.20 -3.65 9.10
N TYR A 49 4.45 -4.45 8.35
CA TYR A 49 3.02 -4.64 8.57
C TYR A 49 2.70 -5.42 9.84
N ASP A 50 3.51 -6.40 10.23
CA ASP A 50 3.22 -7.29 11.37
C ASP A 50 3.65 -6.68 12.72
N ARG A 51 4.29 -5.50 12.73
CA ARG A 51 4.76 -4.84 13.97
C ARG A 51 3.64 -4.45 14.94
N VAL A 52 2.43 -4.24 14.42
CA VAL A 52 1.30 -3.77 15.22
C VAL A 52 0.02 -4.43 14.72
N THR A 53 -0.75 -4.96 15.66
CA THR A 53 -2.11 -5.46 15.44
C THR A 53 -3.05 -4.78 16.42
N LEU A 54 -4.31 -4.64 16.03
CA LEU A 54 -5.38 -4.20 16.91
C LEU A 54 -6.38 -5.35 17.02
N ASP A 55 -6.56 -5.86 18.22
CA ASP A 55 -7.53 -6.90 18.54
C ASP A 55 -8.50 -6.34 19.59
N LEU A 56 -9.75 -6.17 19.18
CA LEU A 56 -10.87 -5.71 19.99
C LEU A 56 -11.83 -6.85 20.31
N ALA A 57 -11.36 -8.10 20.19
CA ALA A 57 -12.15 -9.31 20.38
C ALA A 57 -13.43 -9.33 19.51
N ALA A 58 -13.34 -8.82 18.28
CA ALA A 58 -14.46 -8.83 17.36
C ALA A 58 -14.96 -10.25 17.05
N ASP A 59 -16.25 -10.39 16.79
CA ASP A 59 -16.86 -11.66 16.42
C ASP A 59 -16.12 -12.26 15.20
N PRO A 60 -15.62 -13.52 15.29
CA PRO A 60 -14.99 -14.20 14.15
C PRO A 60 -15.85 -14.23 12.88
N ALA A 61 -17.18 -14.34 13.02
CA ALA A 61 -18.10 -14.31 11.90
C ALA A 61 -18.08 -12.93 11.22
N GLU A 62 -17.98 -11.84 11.98
CA GLU A 62 -17.86 -10.49 11.43
C GLU A 62 -16.48 -10.26 10.79
N ARG A 63 -15.39 -10.75 11.39
CA ARG A 63 -14.05 -10.64 10.80
C ARG A 63 -13.93 -11.27 9.41
N ALA A 64 -14.68 -12.34 9.18
CA ALA A 64 -14.73 -13.07 7.91
C ALA A 64 -15.53 -12.33 6.82
N LEU A 65 -16.30 -11.30 7.16
CA LEU A 65 -17.12 -10.59 6.19
C LEU A 65 -16.27 -9.78 5.19
N PRO A 66 -16.77 -9.63 3.94
CA PRO A 66 -16.22 -8.66 3.00
C PRO A 66 -16.29 -7.23 3.56
N GLY A 67 -15.33 -6.39 3.18
CA GLY A 67 -15.29 -4.99 3.62
C GLY A 67 -16.57 -4.22 3.30
N SER A 68 -17.20 -4.48 2.14
CA SER A 68 -18.48 -3.87 1.75
C SER A 68 -19.62 -4.18 2.73
N GLU A 69 -19.64 -5.39 3.29
CA GLU A 69 -20.64 -5.78 4.30
C GLU A 69 -20.30 -5.23 5.69
N LEU A 70 -19.02 -5.14 6.05
CA LEU A 70 -18.60 -4.51 7.29
C LEU A 70 -18.95 -3.01 7.33
N LEU A 71 -18.90 -2.31 6.20
CA LEU A 71 -19.29 -0.90 6.12
C LEU A 71 -20.77 -0.65 6.46
N ALA A 72 -21.63 -1.66 6.29
CA ALA A 72 -23.03 -1.59 6.72
C ALA A 72 -23.21 -1.78 8.24
N ARG A 73 -22.12 -2.04 8.99
CA ARG A 73 -22.10 -2.31 10.43
C ARG A 73 -21.20 -1.30 11.16
N PRO A 74 -21.60 -0.03 11.29
CA PRO A 74 -20.73 1.06 11.78
C PRO A 74 -20.24 0.90 13.24
N HIS A 75 -20.91 0.06 14.03
CA HIS A 75 -20.54 -0.22 15.43
C HIS A 75 -19.78 -1.53 15.62
N SER A 76 -19.49 -2.27 14.53
CA SER A 76 -18.75 -3.53 14.59
C SER A 76 -17.29 -3.27 15.02
N PRO A 77 -16.79 -3.96 16.06
CA PRO A 77 -15.35 -3.95 16.36
C PRO A 77 -14.51 -4.48 15.18
N ALA A 78 -15.04 -5.42 14.38
CA ALA A 78 -14.35 -5.95 13.20
C ALA A 78 -14.15 -4.87 12.12
N LEU A 79 -15.10 -3.93 11.98
CA LEU A 79 -14.93 -2.77 11.10
C LEU A 79 -13.78 -1.88 11.60
N LEU A 80 -13.70 -1.61 12.91
CA LEU A 80 -12.63 -0.78 13.47
C LEU A 80 -11.26 -1.45 13.33
N GLU A 81 -11.15 -2.74 13.61
CA GLU A 81 -9.94 -3.53 13.36
C GLU A 81 -9.54 -3.47 11.88
N ARG A 82 -10.50 -3.61 10.96
CA ARG A 82 -10.26 -3.55 9.51
C ARG A 82 -9.80 -2.17 9.06
N LEU A 83 -10.40 -1.09 9.56
CA LEU A 83 -10.02 0.29 9.25
C LEU A 83 -8.62 0.62 9.79
N PHE A 84 -8.30 0.15 10.99
CA PHE A 84 -6.95 0.26 11.55
C PHE A 84 -5.91 -0.43 10.68
N ALA A 85 -6.16 -1.69 10.31
CA ALA A 85 -5.30 -2.46 9.42
C ALA A 85 -5.15 -1.80 8.03
N ALA A 86 -6.27 -1.32 7.46
CA ALA A 86 -6.28 -0.63 6.17
C ALA A 86 -5.49 0.68 6.20
N GLY A 87 -5.62 1.49 7.26
CA GLY A 87 -4.86 2.74 7.41
C GLY A 87 -3.35 2.51 7.37
N ARG A 88 -2.88 1.49 8.11
CA ARG A 88 -1.47 1.08 8.10
C ARG A 88 -1.03 0.57 6.72
N TYR A 89 -1.86 -0.26 6.09
CA TYR A 89 -1.60 -0.74 4.74
C TYR A 89 -1.46 0.40 3.73
N HIS A 90 -2.36 1.39 3.77
CA HIS A 90 -2.34 2.54 2.87
C HIS A 90 -1.11 3.42 3.10
N LEU A 91 -0.77 3.72 4.35
CA LEU A 91 0.44 4.50 4.68
C LEU A 91 1.68 3.81 4.11
N LEU A 92 1.85 2.51 4.40
CA LEU A 92 3.02 1.78 3.93
C LEU A 92 3.06 1.68 2.39
N SER A 93 1.91 1.51 1.74
CA SER A 93 1.80 1.28 0.29
C SER A 93 1.88 2.55 -0.56
N ALA A 94 1.64 3.72 0.03
CA ALA A 94 1.71 5.01 -0.65
C ALA A 94 2.90 5.88 -0.22
N SER A 95 3.73 5.39 0.70
CA SER A 95 4.95 6.07 1.15
C SER A 95 6.20 5.44 0.55
N GLY A 96 7.23 6.27 0.36
CA GLY A 96 8.54 5.82 -0.10
C GLY A 96 9.57 6.91 0.10
N LEU A 97 10.12 7.44 -0.99
CA LEU A 97 10.97 8.64 -0.93
C LEU A 97 10.19 9.87 -0.43
N LEU A 98 8.89 9.91 -0.71
CA LEU A 98 7.96 10.97 -0.29
C LEU A 98 6.81 10.36 0.52
N PRO A 99 6.15 11.16 1.38
CA PRO A 99 4.91 10.74 2.03
C PRO A 99 3.76 10.57 1.01
N PRO A 100 2.62 9.99 1.43
CA PRO A 100 1.44 9.92 0.59
C PRO A 100 0.96 11.32 0.20
N ARG A 101 0.44 11.45 -1.02
CA ARG A 101 -0.27 12.67 -1.44
C ARG A 101 -1.74 12.62 -1.00
N LEU A 102 -2.54 13.63 -1.35
CA LEU A 102 -3.96 13.68 -0.95
C LEU A 102 -4.74 12.38 -1.26
N THR A 103 -4.48 11.76 -2.42
CA THR A 103 -5.08 10.49 -2.85
C THR A 103 -4.14 9.29 -2.71
N GLY A 104 -3.04 9.45 -1.95
CA GLY A 104 -1.93 8.50 -1.93
C GLY A 104 -1.26 8.39 -3.30
N LEU A 105 -1.27 7.18 -3.87
CA LEU A 105 -0.83 6.89 -5.24
C LEU A 105 -2.00 6.52 -6.17
N TRP A 106 -3.23 6.54 -5.66
CA TRP A 106 -4.39 6.02 -6.36
C TRP A 106 -5.23 7.16 -6.91
N THR A 107 -5.10 7.41 -8.21
CA THR A 107 -5.96 8.34 -8.95
C THR A 107 -6.31 7.74 -10.31
N GLY A 108 -7.51 8.02 -10.79
CA GLY A 108 -7.97 7.72 -12.15
C GLY A 108 -8.20 8.98 -13.00
N ASP A 109 -7.83 10.15 -12.50
CA ASP A 109 -8.09 11.45 -13.14
C ASP A 109 -6.78 12.21 -13.39
N TRP A 110 -6.74 12.91 -14.54
CA TRP A 110 -5.68 13.86 -14.90
C TRP A 110 -5.79 15.17 -14.13
N ASN A 111 -7.02 15.57 -13.77
CA ASN A 111 -7.31 16.79 -13.02
C ASN A 111 -7.86 16.46 -11.62
N THR A 112 -7.08 15.71 -10.85
CA THR A 112 -7.43 15.34 -9.48
C THR A 112 -7.85 16.53 -8.63
N ALA A 113 -8.85 16.32 -7.76
CA ALA A 113 -9.28 17.32 -6.80
C ALA A 113 -8.09 17.83 -5.96
N TRP A 114 -7.98 19.16 -5.84
CA TRP A 114 -6.84 19.85 -5.21
C TRP A 114 -5.47 19.40 -5.74
N SER A 115 -5.41 19.08 -7.03
CA SER A 115 -4.22 18.61 -7.76
C SER A 115 -3.58 17.34 -7.19
N GLY A 116 -4.29 16.61 -6.31
CA GLY A 116 -3.71 15.45 -5.62
C GLY A 116 -2.40 15.82 -4.93
N ALA A 117 -2.28 17.05 -4.44
CA ALA A 117 -1.03 17.64 -3.97
C ALA A 117 -0.73 17.28 -2.51
N PHE A 118 0.40 17.80 -2.01
CA PHE A 118 0.67 17.86 -0.58
C PHE A 118 0.04 19.11 0.01
N THR A 119 -1.03 18.91 0.78
CA THR A 119 -1.72 20.00 1.49
C THR A 119 -1.29 19.99 2.96
N THR A 120 -0.52 21.00 3.37
CA THR A 120 0.28 20.98 4.61
C THR A 120 -0.36 21.69 5.80
N ASN A 121 -1.61 22.14 5.66
CA ASN A 121 -2.35 22.80 6.74
C ASN A 121 -3.29 21.84 7.51
N ALA A 122 -3.37 20.57 7.11
CA ALA A 122 -4.01 19.48 7.85
C ALA A 122 -3.74 18.12 7.22
N ASN A 123 -3.98 17.97 5.91
CA ASN A 123 -4.06 16.66 5.25
C ASN A 123 -2.77 15.86 5.37
N LEU A 124 -1.63 16.46 5.02
CA LEU A 124 -0.34 15.77 5.10
C LEU A 124 -0.03 15.35 6.54
N ASN A 125 -0.30 16.22 7.52
CA ASN A 125 -0.07 15.94 8.93
C ASN A 125 -0.91 14.75 9.42
N LEU A 126 -2.18 14.68 9.02
CA LEU A 126 -3.06 13.56 9.37
C LEU A 126 -2.63 12.26 8.69
N GLN A 127 -2.22 12.33 7.42
CA GLN A 127 -1.77 11.16 6.66
C GLN A 127 -0.50 10.52 7.24
N THR A 128 0.37 11.32 7.87
CA THR A 128 1.63 10.85 8.45
C THR A 128 1.59 10.72 9.98
N ALA A 129 0.46 11.00 10.62
CA ALA A 129 0.33 10.99 12.08
C ALA A 129 0.67 9.63 12.72
N SER A 130 0.46 8.54 11.98
CA SER A 130 0.76 7.17 12.42
C SER A 130 2.11 6.63 11.93
N ALA A 131 2.97 7.47 11.35
CA ALA A 131 4.27 7.06 10.80
C ALA A 131 5.42 7.03 11.83
N ALA A 132 5.16 7.47 13.06
CA ALA A 132 6.13 7.51 14.16
C ALA A 132 6.36 6.15 14.82
#